data_AF-A0A1J4RUP9-F1
#
_entry.id   AF-A0A1J4RUP9-F1
#
_cell.length_a   1.000
_cell.length_b   1.000
_cell.length_c   1.000
_cell.angle_alpha   90.00
_cell.angle_beta   90.00
_cell.angle_gamma   90.00
#
_symmetry.space_group_name_H-M   'P 1'
#
loop_
_entity.id
_entity.type
_entity.pdbx_description
1 polymer ?
#
loop_
_entity_poly.entity_id
_entity_poly.type
_entity_poly.pdbx_seq_one_letter_code
_entity_poly.pdbx_strand_id
1 'polypeptide(L)'
;MKTKLSLISFLLILAFPLQAFAVCPVCTVAIAGGVGLSRWLHVDDTITGLWIGGLLVSLIFWTLNWLSKKKIYFWGRNFIVTAIFYIASIYPLFYSDIIGHPQNQIWGLDKLVVGTIIGTFVTLLAVITYPAVKKINQGKPIFPFQKVITPIILLLITSVLFYYITR
;
A
#
# COMPACT_ATOMS: atom_id res chain seq x y z
N MET A 1 17.60 -23.91 16.00
CA MET A 1 16.32 -24.61 15.70
C MET A 1 15.09 -23.70 15.73
N LYS A 2 15.01 -22.65 16.57
CA LYS A 2 13.85 -21.73 16.63
C LYS A 2 13.62 -20.90 15.35
N THR A 3 14.68 -20.58 14.61
CA THR A 3 14.63 -19.76 13.38
C THR A 3 14.01 -20.48 12.18
N LYS A 4 14.23 -21.79 12.02
CA LYS A 4 13.64 -22.56 10.91
C LYS A 4 12.14 -22.80 11.09
N LEU A 5 11.67 -22.92 12.34
CA LEU A 5 10.25 -23.12 12.65
C LEU A 5 9.41 -21.84 12.40
N SER A 6 10.00 -20.67 12.61
CA SER A 6 9.36 -19.37 12.31
C SER A 6 9.23 -19.13 10.80
N LEU A 7 10.24 -19.51 10.01
CA LEU A 7 10.19 -19.46 8.54
C LEU A 7 9.13 -20.40 7.95
N ILE A 8 8.97 -21.60 8.53
CA ILE A 8 7.94 -22.57 8.10
C ILE A 8 6.54 -22.08 8.47
N SER A 9 6.38 -21.46 9.65
CA SER A 9 5.10 -20.84 10.06
C SER A 9 4.70 -19.67 9.14
N PHE A 10 5.67 -18.85 8.74
CA PHE A 10 5.45 -17.77 7.77
C PHE A 10 5.08 -18.29 6.37
N LEU A 11 5.73 -19.37 5.92
CA LEU A 11 5.42 -20.05 4.65
C LEU A 11 4.05 -20.76 4.67
N LEU A 12 3.60 -21.26 5.82
CA LEU A 12 2.29 -21.91 5.97
C LEU A 12 1.14 -20.91 5.92
N ILE A 13 1.35 -19.67 6.40
CA ILE A 13 0.36 -18.58 6.30
C ILE A 13 0.19 -18.12 4.84
N LEU A 14 1.23 -18.26 4.01
CA LEU A 14 1.19 -18.00 2.56
C LEU A 14 0.49 -19.11 1.76
N ALA A 15 0.32 -20.31 2.32
CA ALA A 15 -0.21 -21.49 1.63
C ALA A 15 -1.73 -21.66 1.72
N PHE A 16 -2.42 -20.88 2.56
CA PHE A 16 -3.89 -20.94 2.62
C PHE A 16 -4.51 -20.08 1.51
N PRO A 17 -5.30 -20.67 0.60
CA PRO A 17 -6.07 -19.89 -0.35
C PRO A 17 -7.24 -19.27 0.40
N LEU A 18 -6.99 -18.16 1.09
CA LEU A 18 -8.04 -17.26 1.52
C LEU A 18 -8.70 -16.78 0.22
N GLN A 19 -9.88 -17.33 -0.05
CA GLN A 19 -10.76 -16.99 -1.15
C GLN A 19 -10.61 -15.50 -1.45
N ALA A 20 -10.33 -15.18 -2.71
CA ALA A 20 -10.11 -13.84 -3.22
C ALA A 20 -11.37 -12.98 -3.04
N PHE A 21 -11.63 -12.57 -1.80
CA PHE A 21 -12.52 -11.49 -1.48
C PHE A 21 -11.87 -10.21 -1.99
N ALA A 22 -12.68 -9.23 -2.35
CA ALA A 22 -12.21 -7.87 -2.60
C ALA A 22 -11.69 -7.15 -1.34
N VAL A 23 -11.12 -7.92 -0.42
CA VAL A 23 -10.52 -7.61 0.86
C VAL A 23 -9.17 -8.28 0.73
N CYS A 24 -8.07 -7.55 0.59
CA CYS A 24 -6.75 -8.17 0.62
C CYS A 24 -6.02 -7.73 1.89
N PRO A 25 -6.35 -8.32 3.06
CA PRO A 25 -5.54 -8.19 4.26
C PRO A 25 -4.09 -8.55 3.94
N VAL A 26 -3.89 -9.49 3.01
CA VAL A 26 -2.59 -9.87 2.45
C VAL A 26 -1.85 -8.67 1.84
N CYS A 27 -2.52 -7.77 1.08
CA CYS A 27 -1.88 -6.55 0.58
C CYS A 27 -1.48 -5.63 1.72
N THR A 28 -2.38 -5.43 2.69
CA THR A 28 -2.10 -4.58 3.86
C THR A 28 -0.93 -5.10 4.66
N VAL A 29 -0.87 -6.42 4.92
CA VAL A 29 0.24 -7.07 5.64
C VAL A 29 1.53 -6.99 4.84
N ALA A 30 1.50 -7.25 3.53
CA ALA A 30 2.68 -7.16 2.68
C ALA A 30 3.23 -5.73 2.62
N ILE A 31 2.36 -4.74 2.45
CA ILE A 31 2.76 -3.33 2.36
C ILE A 31 3.21 -2.81 3.72
N ALA A 32 2.53 -3.18 4.82
CA ALA A 32 2.98 -2.86 6.18
C ALA A 32 4.36 -3.49 6.48
N GLY A 33 4.59 -4.71 6.03
CA GLY A 33 5.90 -5.35 6.06
C GLY A 33 6.94 -4.56 5.26
N GLY A 34 6.57 -4.04 4.09
CA GLY A 34 7.42 -3.16 3.28
C GLY A 34 7.79 -1.85 3.98
N VAL A 35 6.83 -1.19 4.65
CA VAL A 35 7.10 0.01 5.48
C VAL A 35 8.04 -0.32 6.65
N GLY A 36 7.83 -1.45 7.32
CA GLY A 36 8.72 -1.90 8.40
C GLY A 36 10.13 -2.20 7.90
N LEU A 37 10.24 -2.83 6.72
CA LEU A 37 11.51 -3.17 6.10
C LEU A 37 12.27 -1.92 5.62
N SER A 38 11.58 -0.93 5.02
CA SER A 38 12.23 0.30 4.56
C SER A 38 12.86 1.07 5.72
N ARG A 39 12.21 1.08 6.88
CA ARG A 39 12.73 1.71 8.10
C ARG A 39 13.89 0.93 8.70
N TRP A 40 13.84 -0.40 8.68
CA TRP A 40 14.94 -1.23 9.18
C TRP A 40 16.21 -1.08 8.31
N LEU A 41 16.04 -1.01 7.00
CA LEU A 41 17.11 -0.81 6.03
C LEU A 41 17.62 0.65 5.94
N HIS A 42 17.09 1.57 6.76
CA HIS A 42 17.42 3.02 6.74
C HIS A 42 17.35 3.63 5.33
N VAL A 43 16.33 3.24 4.56
CA VAL A 43 16.11 3.72 3.19
C VAL A 43 15.52 5.13 3.23
N ASP A 44 15.81 5.93 2.21
CA ASP A 44 15.30 7.31 2.06
C ASP A 44 13.77 7.41 2.29
N ASP A 45 13.35 8.48 2.95
CA ASP A 45 11.95 8.71 3.37
C ASP A 45 10.97 8.74 2.20
N THR A 46 11.42 9.06 0.98
CA THR A 46 10.57 8.97 -0.21
C THR A 46 10.12 7.54 -0.48
N ILE A 47 11.00 6.55 -0.29
CA ILE A 47 10.65 5.14 -0.48
C ILE A 47 9.68 4.69 0.60
N THR A 48 9.94 5.04 1.87
CA THR A 48 8.99 4.76 2.96
C THR A 48 7.62 5.38 2.69
N GLY A 49 7.58 6.60 2.13
CA GLY A 49 6.37 7.27 1.68
C GLY A 49 5.60 6.47 0.61
N LEU A 50 6.29 5.91 -0.40
CA LEU A 50 5.65 5.09 -1.44
C LEU A 50 4.84 3.93 -0.83
N TRP A 51 5.44 3.23 0.14
CA TRP A 51 4.79 2.11 0.82
C TRP A 51 3.63 2.58 1.72
N ILE A 52 3.76 3.73 2.40
CA ILE A 52 2.65 4.33 3.16
C ILE A 52 1.46 4.65 2.24
N GLY A 53 1.71 5.24 1.07
CA GLY A 53 0.66 5.53 0.08
C GLY A 53 -0.08 4.27 -0.37
N GLY A 54 0.66 3.20 -0.67
CA GLY A 54 0.06 1.91 -1.01
C GLY A 54 -0.75 1.29 0.14
N LEU A 55 -0.31 1.50 1.39
CA LEU A 55 -0.99 1.00 2.58
C LEU A 55 -2.31 1.72 2.79
N LEU A 56 -2.33 3.04 2.62
CA LEU A 56 -3.54 3.84 2.72
C LEU A 56 -4.58 3.41 1.70
N VAL A 57 -4.19 3.25 0.44
CA VAL A 57 -5.10 2.78 -0.62
C VAL A 57 -5.68 1.41 -0.26
N SER A 58 -4.84 0.49 0.20
CA SER A 58 -5.27 -0.86 0.60
C SER A 58 -6.26 -0.83 1.78
N LEU A 59 -5.99 -0.02 2.81
CA LEU A 59 -6.88 0.15 3.96
C LEU A 59 -8.20 0.83 3.60
N ILE A 60 -8.17 1.87 2.77
CA ILE A 60 -9.37 2.58 2.32
C ILE A 60 -10.29 1.62 1.56
N PHE A 61 -9.77 0.90 0.56
CA PHE A 61 -10.57 -0.07 -0.19
C PHE A 61 -11.09 -1.20 0.69
N TRP A 62 -10.29 -1.67 1.65
CA TRP A 62 -10.72 -2.69 2.59
C TRP A 62 -11.88 -2.20 3.46
N THR A 63 -11.75 -1.02 4.05
CA THR A 63 -12.78 -0.39 4.88
C THR A 63 -14.06 -0.14 4.08
N LEU A 64 -13.98 0.43 2.88
CA LEU A 64 -15.15 0.67 2.03
C LEU A 64 -15.90 -0.62 1.69
N ASN A 65 -15.15 -1.71 1.45
CA ASN A 65 -15.76 -3.01 1.20
C ASN A 65 -16.38 -3.60 2.47
N TRP A 66 -15.75 -3.43 3.64
CA TRP A 66 -16.30 -3.83 4.94
C TRP A 66 -17.61 -3.10 5.25
N LEU A 67 -17.67 -1.77 5.06
CA LEU A 67 -18.92 -1.00 5.19
C LEU A 67 -20.01 -1.50 4.24
N SER A 68 -19.64 -1.80 2.98
CA SER A 68 -20.59 -2.31 1.98
C SER A 68 -21.16 -3.68 2.38
N LYS A 69 -20.34 -4.58 2.95
CA LYS A 69 -20.80 -5.87 3.49
C LYS A 69 -21.77 -5.70 4.67
N LYS A 70 -21.56 -4.66 5.49
CA LYS A 70 -22.47 -4.29 6.58
C LYS A 70 -23.72 -3.53 6.11
N LYS A 71 -23.87 -3.32 4.80
CA LYS A 71 -24.94 -2.51 4.19
C LYS A 71 -25.01 -1.09 4.73
N ILE A 72 -23.88 -0.54 5.18
CA ILE A 72 -23.77 0.84 5.67
C ILE A 72 -23.49 1.74 4.46
N TYR A 73 -24.51 2.51 4.08
CA TYR A 73 -24.44 3.47 2.99
C TYR A 73 -24.82 4.85 3.52
N PHE A 74 -23.99 5.85 3.26
CA PHE A 74 -24.26 7.24 3.56
C PHE A 74 -23.67 8.13 2.46
N TRP A 75 -24.19 9.34 2.34
CA TRP A 75 -23.77 10.28 1.31
C TRP A 75 -22.29 10.68 1.51
N GLY A 76 -21.49 10.62 0.44
CA GLY A 76 -20.06 10.95 0.52
C GLY A 76 -19.16 9.90 1.18
N ARG A 77 -19.63 8.67 1.44
CA ARG A 77 -18.86 7.61 2.13
C ARG A 77 -17.43 7.44 1.66
N ASN A 78 -17.22 7.32 0.35
CA ASN A 78 -15.88 7.07 -0.20
C ASN A 78 -14.92 8.24 0.09
N PHE A 79 -15.42 9.47 -0.02
CA PHE A 79 -14.66 10.68 0.28
C PHE A 79 -14.33 10.78 1.78
N ILE A 80 -15.32 10.57 2.65
CA ILE A 80 -15.16 10.66 4.10
C ILE A 80 -14.16 9.61 4.61
N VAL A 81 -14.29 8.34 4.19
CA VAL A 81 -13.36 7.28 4.60
C VAL A 81 -11.94 7.60 4.13
N THR A 82 -11.78 8.05 2.88
CA THR A 82 -10.47 8.46 2.35
C THR A 82 -9.87 9.59 3.18
N ALA A 83 -10.62 10.66 3.41
CA ALA A 83 -10.18 11.81 4.20
C ALA A 83 -9.77 11.40 5.62
N ILE A 84 -10.56 10.55 6.29
CA ILE A 84 -10.23 10.05 7.64
C ILE A 84 -8.89 9.32 7.64
N PHE A 85 -8.63 8.42 6.70
CA PHE A 85 -7.36 7.67 6.66
C PHE A 85 -6.16 8.58 6.39
N TYR A 86 -6.29 9.54 5.47
CA TYR A 86 -5.22 10.50 5.18
C TYR A 86 -4.95 11.44 6.35
N ILE A 87 -5.99 12.01 6.96
CA ILE A 87 -5.85 12.88 8.13
C ILE A 87 -5.24 12.09 9.29
N ALA A 88 -5.76 10.91 9.60
CA ALA A 88 -5.25 10.06 10.68
C ALA A 88 -3.79 9.63 10.48
N SER A 89 -3.29 9.63 9.24
CA SER A 89 -1.91 9.27 8.93
C SER A 89 -0.99 10.48 8.87
N ILE A 90 -1.40 11.58 8.22
CA ILE A 90 -0.55 12.76 8.04
C ILE A 90 -0.53 13.61 9.32
N TYR A 91 -1.65 13.75 10.02
CA TYR A 91 -1.78 14.64 11.18
C TYR A 91 -0.82 14.29 12.34
N PRO A 92 -0.70 13.02 12.79
CA PRO A 92 0.24 12.68 13.85
C PRO A 92 1.69 12.89 13.44
N LEU A 93 2.00 12.67 12.16
CA LEU A 93 3.35 12.82 11.62
C LEU A 93 3.76 14.29 11.50
N PHE A 94 2.82 15.17 11.18
CA PHE A 94 3.03 16.62 11.22
C PHE A 94 3.23 17.11 12.66
N TYR A 95 2.42 16.64 13.61
CA TYR A 95 2.56 17.01 15.03
C TYR A 95 3.85 16.49 15.68
N SER A 96 4.40 15.38 15.17
CA SER A 96 5.66 14.80 15.67
C SER A 96 6.91 15.45 15.07
N ASP A 97 6.76 16.54 14.31
CA ASP A 97 7.84 17.24 13.57
C ASP A 97 8.66 16.31 12.63
N ILE A 98 8.09 15.16 12.25
CA ILE A 98 8.75 14.21 11.31
C ILE A 98 8.59 14.71 9.87
N ILE A 99 7.44 15.31 9.56
CA ILE A 99 7.13 15.91 8.26
C ILE A 99 7.34 17.42 8.33
N GLY A 100 8.06 17.98 7.37
CA GLY A 100 8.25 19.44 7.24
C GLY A 100 9.65 19.93 7.63
N HIS A 101 10.59 19.03 7.91
CA HIS A 101 11.97 19.41 8.15
C HIS A 101 12.61 19.99 6.87
N PRO A 102 13.25 21.17 6.91
CA PRO A 102 13.80 21.84 5.71
C PRO A 102 14.92 21.04 5.02
N GLN A 103 15.56 20.11 5.74
CA GLN A 103 16.59 19.22 5.17
C GLN A 103 16.00 17.95 4.51
N ASN A 104 14.70 17.70 4.62
CA ASN A 104 14.04 16.51 4.08
C ASN A 104 13.02 16.84 2.98
N GLN A 105 13.41 17.72 2.06
CA GLN A 105 12.54 18.17 0.97
C GLN A 105 13.01 17.70 -0.40
N ILE A 106 12.07 17.29 -1.25
CA ILE A 106 12.23 17.09 -2.70
C ILE A 106 11.19 17.97 -3.39
N TRP A 107 11.64 18.81 -4.33
CA TRP A 107 10.79 19.75 -5.07
C TRP A 107 9.99 20.72 -4.18
N GLY A 108 10.54 21.10 -3.02
CA GLY A 108 9.89 22.02 -2.07
C GLY A 108 8.78 21.37 -1.22
N LEU A 109 8.57 20.06 -1.34
CA LEU A 109 7.67 19.27 -0.52
C LEU A 109 8.48 18.25 0.30
N ASP A 110 7.93 17.84 1.44
CA ASP A 110 8.55 16.81 2.27
C ASP A 110 8.66 15.48 1.50
N LYS A 111 9.82 14.83 1.57
CA LYS A 111 10.12 13.58 0.86
C LYS A 111 9.08 12.49 1.11
N LEU A 112 8.61 12.37 2.34
CA LEU A 112 7.63 11.37 2.75
C LEU A 112 6.26 11.65 2.11
N VAL A 113 5.87 12.92 2.03
CA VAL A 113 4.60 13.35 1.41
C VAL A 113 4.64 13.09 -0.09
N VAL A 114 5.73 13.45 -0.77
CA VAL A 114 5.92 13.17 -2.20
C VAL A 114 5.84 11.66 -2.47
N GLY A 115 6.57 10.87 -1.67
CA GLY A 115 6.52 9.42 -1.74
C GLY A 115 5.10 8.89 -1.55
N THR A 116 4.37 9.40 -0.56
CA THR A 116 3.00 8.98 -0.26
C THR A 116 2.05 9.25 -1.43
N ILE A 117 2.13 10.44 -2.04
CA ILE A 117 1.30 10.81 -3.20
C ILE A 117 1.57 9.87 -4.38
N ILE A 118 2.84 9.63 -4.69
CA ILE A 118 3.23 8.77 -5.81
C ILE A 118 2.85 7.32 -5.56
N GLY A 119 3.09 6.82 -4.34
CA GLY A 119 2.74 5.46 -3.92
C GLY A 119 1.24 5.20 -4.01
N THR A 120 0.44 6.18 -3.61
CA THR A 120 -1.03 6.17 -3.79
C THR A 120 -1.40 6.07 -5.25
N PHE A 121 -0.82 6.91 -6.11
CA PHE A 121 -1.14 6.93 -7.53
C PHE A 121 -0.79 5.60 -8.22
N VAL A 122 0.42 5.09 -7.98
CA VAL A 122 0.89 3.80 -8.50
C VAL A 122 -0.01 2.65 -8.04
N THR A 123 -0.39 2.64 -6.76
CA THR A 123 -1.26 1.58 -6.22
C THR A 123 -2.69 1.69 -6.76
N LEU A 124 -3.22 2.90 -6.93
CA LEU A 124 -4.53 3.12 -7.56
C LEU A 124 -4.53 2.63 -9.00
N LEU A 125 -3.51 2.96 -9.79
CA LEU A 125 -3.35 2.46 -11.16
C LEU A 125 -3.33 0.92 -11.19
N ALA A 126 -2.60 0.29 -10.29
CA ALA A 126 -2.56 -1.17 -10.18
C ALA A 126 -3.95 -1.78 -9.92
N VAL A 127 -4.74 -1.16 -9.03
CA VAL A 127 -6.08 -1.63 -8.67
C VAL A 127 -7.08 -1.43 -9.80
N ILE A 128 -7.01 -0.29 -10.50
CA ILE A 128 -7.94 0.06 -11.59
C ILE A 128 -7.64 -0.75 -12.87
N THR A 129 -6.37 -1.06 -13.13
CA THR A 129 -5.97 -1.86 -14.31
C THR A 129 -6.36 -3.32 -14.19
N TYR A 130 -6.43 -3.88 -12.97
CA TYR A 130 -6.81 -5.28 -12.74
C TYR A 130 -8.13 -5.71 -13.44
N PRO A 131 -9.29 -5.03 -13.26
CA PRO A 131 -10.52 -5.41 -13.96
C PRO A 131 -10.42 -5.24 -15.47
N ALA A 132 -9.67 -4.25 -15.98
CA ALA A 132 -9.47 -4.06 -17.42
C ALA A 132 -8.70 -5.25 -18.03
N VAL A 133 -7.60 -5.66 -17.39
CA VAL A 133 -6.81 -6.83 -17.81
C VAL A 133 -7.64 -8.11 -17.74
N LYS A 134 -8.43 -8.28 -16.68
CA LYS A 134 -9.34 -9.43 -16.54
C LYS A 134 -10.39 -9.47 -17.65
N LYS A 135 -10.92 -8.32 -18.09
CA LYS A 135 -11.90 -8.24 -19.19
C LYS A 135 -11.30 -8.68 -20.52
N ILE A 136 -10.05 -8.30 -20.79
CA ILE A 136 -9.30 -8.69 -21.99
C ILE A 136 -9.01 -10.20 -21.96
N ASN A 137 -8.66 -10.75 -20.79
CA ASN A 137 -8.32 -12.16 -20.62
C ASN A 137 -9.56 -13.05 -20.32
N GLN A 138 -10.63 -12.89 -21.10
CA GLN A 138 -11.86 -13.72 -21.02
C GLN A 138 -12.48 -13.81 -19.62
N GLY A 139 -12.35 -12.76 -18.81
CA GLY A 139 -12.87 -12.75 -17.44
C GLY A 139 -12.03 -13.55 -16.44
N LYS A 140 -10.85 -14.05 -16.83
CA LYS A 140 -9.94 -14.81 -15.96
C LYS A 140 -8.71 -13.96 -15.58
N PRO A 141 -8.23 -14.05 -14.33
CA PRO A 141 -6.92 -13.48 -13.99
C PRO A 141 -5.83 -14.19 -14.80
N ILE A 142 -4.78 -13.46 -15.19
CA ILE A 142 -3.65 -14.00 -15.98
C ILE A 142 -2.87 -15.02 -15.15
N PHE A 143 -2.72 -14.76 -13.85
CA PHE A 143 -1.98 -15.60 -12.92
C PHE A 143 -2.61 -15.53 -11.52
N PRO A 144 -2.39 -16.53 -10.64
CA PRO A 144 -2.94 -16.52 -9.29
C PRO A 144 -2.46 -15.29 -8.50
N PHE A 145 -3.35 -14.70 -7.69
CA PHE A 145 -3.06 -13.50 -6.87
C PHE A 145 -2.66 -12.23 -7.64
N GLN A 146 -2.95 -12.13 -8.95
CA GLN A 146 -2.66 -10.92 -9.74
C GLN A 146 -3.09 -9.61 -9.05
N LYS A 147 -4.27 -9.58 -8.43
CA LYS A 147 -4.78 -8.41 -7.69
C LYS A 147 -3.86 -7.94 -6.55
N VAL A 148 -3.09 -8.84 -5.94
CA VAL A 148 -2.17 -8.57 -4.83
C VAL A 148 -0.76 -8.32 -5.34
N ILE A 149 -0.30 -9.14 -6.29
CA ILE A 149 1.07 -9.12 -6.79
C ILE A 149 1.32 -7.86 -7.63
N THR A 150 0.37 -7.44 -8.47
CA THR A 150 0.52 -6.27 -9.33
C THR A 150 0.85 -4.99 -8.55
N PRO A 151 0.10 -4.57 -7.50
CA PRO A 151 0.46 -3.38 -6.73
C PRO A 151 1.80 -3.50 -6.02
N ILE A 152 2.14 -4.68 -5.47
CA ILE A 152 3.42 -4.89 -4.78
C ILE A 152 4.61 -4.76 -5.75
N ILE A 153 4.53 -5.39 -6.93
CA ILE A 153 5.57 -5.31 -7.96
C ILE A 153 5.73 -3.87 -8.44
N LEU A 154 4.62 -3.17 -8.70
CA LEU A 154 4.68 -1.76 -9.12
C LEU A 154 5.31 -0.85 -8.05
N LEU A 155 4.98 -1.06 -6.78
CA LEU A 155 5.62 -0.34 -5.67
C LEU A 155 7.11 -0.66 -5.55
N LEU A 156 7.51 -1.92 -5.73
CA LEU A 156 8.92 -2.32 -5.73
C LEU A 156 9.69 -1.67 -6.89
N ILE A 157 9.16 -1.72 -8.11
CA ILE A 157 9.76 -1.07 -9.28
C ILE A 157 9.91 0.43 -9.02
N THR A 158 8.85 1.08 -8.52
CA THR A 158 8.88 2.51 -8.21
C THR A 158 9.89 2.82 -7.10
N SER A 159 9.99 1.96 -6.08
CA SER A 159 10.99 2.10 -5.01
C SER A 159 12.42 2.03 -5.55
N VAL A 160 12.70 1.09 -6.47
CA VAL A 160 14.01 0.97 -7.13
C VAL A 160 14.30 2.21 -7.98
N LEU A 161 13.31 2.70 -8.74
CA LEU A 161 13.47 3.94 -9.52
C LEU A 161 13.79 5.13 -8.62
N PHE A 162 13.06 5.31 -7.53
CA PHE A 162 13.33 6.38 -6.57
C PHE A 162 14.70 6.23 -5.92
N TYR A 163 15.14 5.01 -5.58
CA TYR A 163 16.48 4.76 -5.05
C TYR A 163 17.59 5.29 -5.97
N TYR A 164 17.42 5.18 -7.29
CA TYR A 164 18.39 5.74 -8.24
C TYR A 164 18.26 7.26 -8.43
N ILE A 165 17.10 7.85 -8.14
CA ILE A 165 16.84 9.29 -8.28
C ILE A 165 17.32 10.06 -7.03
N THR A 166 17.18 9.49 -5.84
CA THR A 166 17.60 10.12 -4.56
C THR A 166 19.04 9.82 -4.14
N ARG A 167 19.75 8.97 -4.88
CA ARG A 167 21.18 8.71 -4.69
C ARG A 167 22.04 9.62 -5.56
#